data_AF-A0A967WSK0-F1
#
_entry.id   AF-A0A967WSK0-F1
#
_cell.length_a   1.000
_cell.length_b   1.000
_cell.length_c   1.000
_cell.angle_alpha   90.00
_cell.angle_beta   90.00
_cell.angle_gamma   90.00
#
_symmetry.space_group_name_H-M   'P 1'
#
loop_
_entity.id
_entity.type
_entity.pdbx_description
1 polymer ?
#
loop_
_entity_poly.entity_id
_entity_poly.type
_entity_poly.pdbx_seq_one_letter_code
_entity_poly.pdbx_strand_id
1 'polypeptide(L)'
;MELKTFKDLIDWTRTLHHHMATCLAHCASEHQEERARILLDYLATHEGELEKLVTAFERESDARALQTWIYDFLSHKPIETHRTCDLPYTRMGFDDICREIFDFHDQIIDLYQNLEDRAEIPEAREMV
;
A
#
# COMPACT_ATOMS: atom_id res chain seq x y z
N MET A 1 -8.67 10.71 3.71
CA MET A 1 -8.04 11.55 2.67
C MET A 1 -8.74 11.27 1.35
N GLU A 2 -9.03 12.27 0.52
CA GLU A 2 -9.59 12.06 -0.82
C GLU A 2 -8.44 11.97 -1.84
N LEU A 3 -8.39 10.90 -2.63
CA LEU A 3 -7.39 10.70 -3.66
C LEU A 3 -7.77 11.52 -4.90
N LYS A 4 -7.05 12.63 -5.15
CA LYS A 4 -7.39 13.57 -6.21
C LYS A 4 -6.29 13.73 -7.26
N THR A 5 -5.04 13.58 -6.85
CA THR A 5 -3.85 13.70 -7.70
C THR A 5 -2.93 12.49 -7.57
N PHE A 6 -1.96 12.33 -8.47
CA PHE A 6 -0.90 11.32 -8.28
C PHE A 6 -0.11 11.55 -6.99
N LYS A 7 0.09 12.81 -6.60
CA LYS A 7 0.68 13.12 -5.29
C LYS A 7 -0.12 12.51 -4.15
N ASP A 8 -1.45 12.71 -4.14
CA ASP A 8 -2.31 12.16 -3.09
C ASP A 8 -2.27 10.63 -3.07
N LEU A 9 -2.19 9.99 -4.24
CA LEU A 9 -2.05 8.54 -4.39
C LEU A 9 -0.72 8.04 -3.83
N ILE A 10 0.40 8.65 -4.23
CA ILE A 10 1.74 8.25 -3.77
C ILE A 10 1.88 8.49 -2.26
N ASP A 11 1.39 9.63 -1.75
CA ASP A 11 1.37 9.93 -0.32
C ASP A 11 0.49 8.94 0.46
N TRP A 12 -0.65 8.53 -0.10
CA TRP A 12 -1.49 7.49 0.47
C TRP A 12 -0.78 6.13 0.50
N THR A 13 -0.18 5.70 -0.61
CA THR A 13 0.54 4.42 -0.69
C THR A 13 1.74 4.38 0.26
N ARG A 14 2.48 5.48 0.39
CA ARG A 14 3.56 5.63 1.37
C ARG A 14 3.04 5.48 2.80
N THR A 15 1.95 6.17 3.14
CA THR A 15 1.34 6.12 4.48
C THR A 15 0.79 4.73 4.80
N LEU A 16 0.27 4.04 3.80
CA LEU A 16 -0.23 2.68 3.90
C LEU A 16 0.90 1.71 4.26
N HIS A 17 2.00 1.70 3.49
CA HIS A 17 3.15 0.82 3.77
C HIS A 17 3.77 1.11 5.15
N HIS A 18 3.86 2.39 5.54
CA HIS A 18 4.30 2.77 6.88
C HIS A 18 3.42 2.16 7.99
N HIS A 19 2.10 2.24 7.80
CA HIS A 19 1.14 1.74 8.78
C HIS A 19 1.17 0.21 8.86
N MET A 20 1.26 -0.48 7.72
CA MET A 20 1.43 -1.94 7.68
C MET A 20 2.71 -2.38 8.38
N ALA A 21 3.85 -1.74 8.07
CA ALA A 21 5.13 -2.03 8.72
C ALA A 21 5.03 -1.94 10.25
N THR A 22 4.43 -0.85 10.74
CA THR A 22 4.26 -0.60 12.18
C THR A 22 3.34 -1.63 12.83
N CYS A 23 2.19 -1.92 12.21
CA CYS A 23 1.22 -2.86 12.76
C CYS A 23 1.73 -4.30 12.75
N LEU A 24 2.39 -4.73 11.68
CA LEU A 24 2.96 -6.08 11.58
C LEU A 24 4.08 -6.28 12.60
N ALA A 25 4.98 -5.30 12.76
CA ALA A 25 6.04 -5.34 13.78
C ALA A 25 5.47 -5.40 15.21
N HIS A 26 4.42 -4.61 15.49
CA HIS A 26 3.75 -4.67 16.78
C HIS A 26 3.10 -6.05 17.01
N CYS A 27 2.40 -6.59 16.01
CA CYS A 27 1.77 -7.90 16.12
C CYS A 27 2.78 -9.02 16.28
N ALA A 28 3.94 -8.95 15.62
CA ALA A 28 5.03 -9.91 15.80
C ALA A 28 5.52 -9.95 17.26
N SER A 29 5.62 -8.78 17.91
CA SER A 29 6.08 -8.69 19.30
C SER A 29 5.13 -9.35 20.31
N GLU A 30 3.85 -9.50 19.98
CA GLU A 30 2.81 -10.08 20.84
C GLU A 30 2.37 -11.49 20.40
N HIS A 31 2.85 -11.98 19.25
CA HIS A 31 2.43 -13.27 18.69
C HIS A 31 3.02 -14.45 19.47
N GLN A 32 2.18 -15.43 19.83
CA GLN A 32 2.62 -16.61 20.60
C GLN A 32 3.21 -17.73 19.73
N GLU A 33 2.78 -17.79 18.46
CA GLU A 33 3.21 -18.80 17.50
C GLU A 33 4.47 -18.33 16.75
N GLU A 34 5.55 -19.11 16.84
CA GLU A 34 6.88 -18.76 16.32
C GLU A 34 6.89 -18.49 14.81
N ARG A 35 6.21 -19.33 14.02
CA ARG A 35 6.23 -19.24 12.57
C ARG A 35 5.50 -17.99 12.09
N ALA A 36 4.34 -17.69 12.67
CA ALA A 36 3.62 -16.45 12.42
C ALA A 36 4.41 -15.22 12.85
N ARG A 37 5.14 -15.26 13.99
CA ARG A 37 6.01 -14.15 14.39
C ARG A 37 7.10 -13.86 13.34
N ILE A 38 7.81 -14.88 12.88
CA ILE A 38 8.85 -14.73 11.85
C ILE A 38 8.26 -14.16 10.56
N LEU A 39 7.08 -14.63 10.16
CA LEU A 39 6.37 -14.10 9.00
C LEU A 39 6.04 -12.61 9.18
N LEU A 40 5.47 -12.23 10.32
CA LEU A 40 5.10 -10.84 10.61
C LEU A 40 6.32 -9.92 10.64
N ASP A 41 7.44 -10.33 11.24
CA ASP A 41 8.70 -9.58 11.24
C ASP A 41 9.27 -9.39 9.82
N TYR A 42 9.23 -10.46 9.01
CA TYR A 42 9.66 -10.40 7.61
C TYR A 42 8.81 -9.41 6.82
N LEU A 43 7.49 -9.51 6.93
CA LEU A 43 6.57 -8.62 6.23
C LEU A 43 6.73 -7.17 6.71
N ALA A 44 6.82 -6.94 8.03
CA ALA A 44 7.04 -5.60 8.57
C ALA A 44 8.30 -4.93 8.01
N THR A 45 9.37 -5.72 7.86
CA THR A 45 10.62 -5.24 7.24
C THR A 45 10.39 -4.87 5.78
N HIS A 46 9.71 -5.73 5.02
CA HIS A 46 9.44 -5.51 3.61
C HIS A 46 8.54 -4.30 3.35
N GLU A 47 7.49 -4.12 4.15
CA GLU A 47 6.63 -2.93 4.11
C GLU A 47 7.43 -1.65 4.37
N GLY A 48 8.37 -1.68 5.31
CA GLY A 48 9.28 -0.56 5.56
C GLY A 48 10.27 -0.30 4.42
N GLU A 49 10.59 -1.29 3.60
CA GLU A 49 11.37 -1.11 2.36
C GLU A 49 10.51 -0.48 1.27
N LEU A 50 9.26 -0.93 1.11
CA LEU A 50 8.31 -0.35 0.16
C LEU A 50 8.02 1.12 0.50
N GLU A 51 7.82 1.47 1.77
CA GLU A 51 7.67 2.87 2.22
C GLU A 51 8.86 3.73 1.75
N LYS A 52 10.09 3.23 1.91
CA LYS A 52 11.31 3.94 1.49
C LYS A 52 11.40 4.08 -0.02
N LEU A 53 11.05 3.04 -0.76
CA LEU A 53 11.02 3.06 -2.22
C LEU A 53 10.01 4.09 -2.75
N VAL A 54 8.79 4.09 -2.21
CA VAL A 54 7.75 5.07 -2.59
C VAL A 54 8.18 6.49 -2.20
N THR A 55 8.85 6.66 -1.06
CA THR A 55 9.41 7.96 -0.65
C THR A 55 10.50 8.45 -1.60
N ALA A 56 11.36 7.55 -2.08
CA ALA A 56 12.40 7.89 -3.05
C ALA A 56 11.77 8.26 -4.41
N PHE A 57 10.79 7.49 -4.86
CA PHE A 57 10.03 7.76 -6.07
C PHE A 57 9.39 9.15 -6.03
N GLU A 58 8.66 9.49 -4.96
CA GLU A 58 8.04 10.82 -4.80
C GLU A 58 9.05 11.98 -4.94
N ARG A 59 10.28 11.79 -4.44
CA ARG A 59 11.34 12.81 -4.48
C ARG A 59 11.97 12.97 -5.86
N GLU A 60 12.01 11.90 -6.65
CA GLU A 60 12.64 11.88 -7.97
C GLU A 60 11.67 12.26 -9.10
N SER A 61 10.36 12.10 -8.87
CA SER A 61 9.31 12.39 -9.84
C SER A 61 9.15 13.89 -10.17
N ASP A 62 8.78 14.20 -11.43
CA ASP A 62 8.50 15.58 -11.86
C ASP A 62 7.30 16.16 -11.09
N ALA A 63 7.53 17.27 -10.40
CA ALA A 63 6.53 17.93 -9.55
C ALA A 63 5.24 18.33 -10.30
N ARG A 64 5.30 18.60 -11.61
CA ARG A 64 4.12 18.90 -12.43
C ARG A 64 3.31 17.64 -12.69
N ALA A 65 3.98 16.52 -12.96
CA ALA A 65 3.29 15.25 -13.19
C ALA A 65 2.61 14.76 -11.90
N LEU A 66 3.23 14.96 -10.72
CA LEU A 66 2.61 14.69 -9.41
C LEU A 66 1.31 15.46 -9.15
N GLN A 67 1.19 16.67 -9.72
CA GLN A 67 -0.01 17.52 -9.59
C GLN A 67 -1.13 17.16 -10.58
N THR A 68 -0.94 16.16 -11.43
CA THR A 68 -1.96 15.71 -12.38
C THR A 68 -3.13 15.07 -11.64
N TRP A 69 -4.35 15.45 -12.01
CA TRP A 69 -5.57 14.95 -11.38
C TRP A 69 -5.95 13.55 -11.89
N ILE A 70 -6.43 12.69 -10.99
CA ILE A 70 -6.81 11.29 -11.28
C ILE A 70 -8.34 11.06 -11.26
N TYR A 71 -9.13 12.12 -11.45
CA TYR A 71 -10.60 12.07 -11.32
C TYR A 71 -11.30 11.11 -12.29
N ASP A 72 -10.83 10.98 -13.53
CA ASP A 72 -11.44 10.07 -14.53
C ASP A 72 -11.05 8.60 -14.31
N PHE A 73 -10.08 8.36 -13.43
CA PHE A 73 -9.48 7.05 -13.21
C PHE A 73 -10.12 6.29 -12.04
N LEU A 74 -10.53 7.02 -11.00
CA LEU A 74 -11.17 6.46 -9.80
C LEU A 74 -12.69 6.31 -9.99
N SER A 75 -13.13 5.54 -10.99
CA SER A 75 -14.55 5.22 -11.13
C SER A 75 -14.99 4.16 -10.09
N HIS A 76 -15.77 4.59 -9.10
CA HIS A 76 -16.73 3.82 -8.27
C HIS A 76 -16.27 2.66 -7.37
N LYS A 77 -14.98 2.33 -7.25
CA LYS A 77 -14.51 1.44 -6.16
C LYS A 77 -13.76 2.24 -5.12
N PRO A 78 -14.40 2.65 -4.00
CA PRO A 78 -13.66 3.17 -2.87
C PRO A 78 -12.73 2.05 -2.40
N ILE A 79 -11.43 2.26 -2.50
CA ILE A 79 -10.46 1.43 -1.78
C ILE A 79 -10.87 1.55 -0.32
N GLU A 80 -11.15 0.43 0.33
CA GLU A 80 -11.40 0.42 1.78
C GLU A 80 -10.06 0.71 2.48
N THR A 81 -9.71 2.00 2.54
CA THR A 81 -8.49 2.54 3.13
C THR A 81 -8.31 2.25 4.61
N HIS A 82 -9.28 1.60 5.27
CA HIS A 82 -9.30 1.31 6.70
C HIS A 82 -8.96 -0.13 7.08
N ARG A 83 -8.59 -1.01 6.13
CA ARG A 83 -8.27 -2.41 6.51
C ARG A 83 -6.97 -2.58 7.28
N THR A 84 -6.07 -1.61 7.21
CA THR A 84 -4.76 -1.77 7.84
C THR A 84 -4.89 -1.49 9.33
N CYS A 85 -4.79 -2.57 10.12
CA CYS A 85 -4.73 -2.67 11.58
C CYS A 85 -6.03 -2.88 12.37
N ASP A 86 -7.19 -2.93 11.71
CA ASP A 86 -8.45 -3.33 12.38
C ASP A 86 -8.56 -4.86 12.60
N LEU A 87 -7.70 -5.64 11.94
CA LEU A 87 -7.62 -7.11 12.06
C LEU A 87 -6.50 -7.50 13.04
N PRO A 88 -6.78 -8.28 14.10
CA PRO A 88 -5.77 -8.65 15.09
C PRO A 88 -4.89 -9.78 14.55
N TYR A 89 -3.86 -9.44 13.77
CA TYR A 89 -2.86 -10.41 13.27
C TYR A 89 -2.22 -11.23 14.41
N THR A 90 -2.19 -10.69 15.64
CA THR A 90 -1.78 -11.39 16.87
C THR A 90 -2.55 -12.67 17.18
N ARG A 91 -3.73 -12.86 16.57
CA ARG A 91 -4.61 -14.02 16.77
C ARG A 91 -4.79 -14.88 15.52
N MET A 92 -4.18 -14.50 14.40
CA MET A 92 -4.33 -15.20 13.12
C MET A 92 -3.27 -16.30 12.98
N GLY A 93 -3.60 -17.37 12.28
CA GLY A 93 -2.59 -18.37 11.89
C GLY A 93 -1.73 -17.88 10.73
N PHE A 94 -0.55 -18.47 10.55
CA PHE A 94 0.36 -18.18 9.44
C PHE A 94 -0.37 -18.09 8.07
N ASP A 95 -1.18 -19.10 7.73
CA ASP A 95 -1.84 -19.17 6.42
C ASP A 95 -2.95 -18.10 6.26
N ASP A 96 -3.58 -17.69 7.37
CA ASP A 96 -4.58 -16.61 7.37
C ASP A 96 -3.90 -15.26 7.17
N ILE A 97 -2.77 -15.02 7.83
CA ILE A 97 -1.96 -13.81 7.68
C ILE A 97 -1.51 -13.66 6.22
N CYS A 98 -0.99 -14.73 5.61
CA CYS A 98 -0.59 -14.70 4.19
C CYS A 98 -1.74 -14.32 3.27
N ARG A 99 -2.92 -14.96 3.43
CA ARG A 99 -4.07 -14.69 2.58
C ARG A 99 -4.54 -13.25 2.67
N GLU A 100 -4.71 -12.74 3.90
CA GLU A 100 -5.19 -11.37 4.10
C GLU A 100 -4.24 -10.34 3.49
N ILE A 101 -2.94 -10.53 3.66
CA ILE A 101 -1.93 -9.58 3.16
C ILE A 101 -1.82 -9.63 1.63
N PHE A 102 -1.90 -10.82 1.03
CA PHE A 102 -1.94 -10.93 -0.43
C PHE A 102 -3.22 -10.34 -1.01
N ASP A 103 -4.38 -10.67 -0.46
CA ASP A 103 -5.67 -10.12 -0.91
C ASP A 103 -5.69 -8.58 -0.81
N PHE A 104 -5.02 -8.02 0.20
CA PHE A 104 -4.88 -6.58 0.35
C PHE A 104 -3.92 -5.97 -0.69
N HIS A 105 -2.74 -6.56 -0.90
CA HIS A 105 -1.79 -6.09 -1.91
C HIS A 105 -2.33 -6.22 -3.33
N ASP A 106 -3.05 -7.29 -3.64
CA ASP A 106 -3.68 -7.47 -4.95
C ASP A 106 -4.69 -6.35 -5.24
N GLN A 107 -5.44 -5.87 -4.24
CA GLN A 107 -6.33 -4.71 -4.42
C GLN A 107 -5.56 -3.41 -4.73
N ILE A 108 -4.38 -3.24 -4.16
CA ILE A 108 -3.51 -2.08 -4.45
C ILE A 108 -2.93 -2.21 -5.85
N ILE A 109 -2.43 -3.39 -6.22
CA ILE A 109 -1.90 -3.65 -7.56
C ILE A 109 -2.99 -3.42 -8.61
N ASP A 110 -4.19 -3.94 -8.39
CA ASP A 110 -5.36 -3.73 -9.25
C ASP A 110 -5.66 -2.24 -9.41
N LEU A 111 -5.58 -1.45 -8.34
CA LEU A 111 -5.76 0.00 -8.42
C LEU A 111 -4.74 0.61 -9.38
N TYR A 112 -3.44 0.35 -9.17
CA TYR A 112 -2.38 0.90 -10.00
C TYR A 112 -2.50 0.47 -11.47
N GLN A 113 -2.84 -0.79 -11.74
CA GLN A 113 -3.10 -1.28 -13.10
C GLN A 113 -4.30 -0.58 -13.76
N ASN A 114 -5.39 -0.38 -13.02
CA ASN A 114 -6.55 0.38 -13.52
C ASN A 114 -6.19 1.84 -13.84
N LEU A 115 -5.24 2.42 -13.10
CA LEU A 115 -4.74 3.77 -13.38
C LEU A 115 -3.87 3.78 -14.64
N GLU A 116 -2.99 2.78 -14.82
CA GLU A 116 -2.14 2.63 -16.02
C GLU A 116 -2.97 2.48 -17.30
N ASP A 117 -3.98 1.61 -17.28
CA ASP A 117 -4.84 1.34 -18.44
C ASP A 117 -5.59 2.58 -18.95
N ARG A 118 -5.82 3.55 -18.07
CA ARG A 118 -6.54 4.79 -18.37
C ARG A 118 -5.59 5.98 -18.59
N ALA A 119 -4.29 5.80 -18.40
CA ALA A 119 -3.31 6.88 -18.48
C ALA A 119 -3.04 7.20 -19.95
N GLU A 120 -3.86 8.08 -20.53
CA GLU A 120 -3.77 8.45 -21.95
C GLU A 120 -2.55 9.32 -22.27
N ILE A 121 -1.96 9.99 -21.27
CA ILE A 121 -0.80 10.88 -21.45
C ILE A 121 0.50 10.24 -20.92
N PRO A 122 1.64 10.39 -21.62
CA PRO A 122 2.92 9.78 -21.23
C PRO A 122 3.36 10.12 -19.81
N GLU A 123 3.15 11.36 -19.36
CA GLU A 123 3.53 11.85 -18.03
C GLU A 123 2.73 11.18 -16.91
N ALA A 124 1.52 10.67 -17.20
CA ALA A 124 0.73 9.88 -16.26
C ALA A 124 1.21 8.42 -16.24
N ARG A 125 1.69 7.88 -17.37
CA ARG A 125 2.24 6.51 -17.44
C ARG A 125 3.58 6.36 -16.72
N GLU A 126 4.35 7.43 -16.57
CA GLU A 126 5.57 7.43 -15.76
C GLU A 126 5.30 7.39 -14.24
N MET A 127 4.03 7.56 -13.82
CA MET A 127 3.62 7.67 -12.41
C MET A 127 2.95 6.41 -11.82
N VAL A 128 2.76 5.38 -12.64
CA VAL A 128 2.11 4.08 -12.32
C VAL A 128 3.02 2.96 -12.79
#